data_AF-A0A1B7VDY6-F1
#
_entry.id   AF-A0A1B7VDY6-F1
#
_cell.length_a   1.000
_cell.length_b   1.000
_cell.length_c   1.000
_cell.angle_alpha   90.00
_cell.angle_beta   90.00
_cell.angle_gamma   90.00
#
_symmetry.space_group_name_H-M   'P 1'
#
loop_
_entity.id
_entity.type
_entity.pdbx_description
1 polymer ?
#
loop_
_entity_poly.entity_id
_entity_poly.type
_entity_poly.pdbx_seq_one_letter_code
_entity_poly.pdbx_strand_id
1 'polypeptide(L)'
;MYTNGFGYIKRMFDHKGNGRTVIIDSQAKYQTTSLPFWNSATGTNVPAINGYTFVAGDLQHYNGVATGTIPTGTDVRTRLIDKVRHHGFNQIEIWVSPYDYSLEALTGIFVPADNQIGRSLMTATGTATNERMRPFSPWENLVGFVYNCPIIKTPIVPPNYAIAVGTDGGALKAPFLSRQHPIASLQGLQTEVKSNFPLENTIMTEGFGYAPNHRGAVAVLQMNSTTYTVPTIV
;
A
#
# COMPACT_ATOMS: atom_id res chain seq x y z
N MET A 1 -9.04 -33.99 44.06
CA MET A 1 -9.88 -33.48 42.96
C MET A 1 -10.56 -32.21 43.44
N TYR A 2 -10.18 -31.05 42.92
CA TYR A 2 -10.96 -29.82 42.71
C TYR A 2 -9.96 -28.77 42.19
N THR A 3 -10.03 -28.45 40.90
CA THR A 3 -9.36 -27.28 40.32
C THR A 3 -10.43 -26.35 39.76
N ASN A 4 -10.41 -25.11 40.26
CA ASN A 4 -11.35 -24.04 39.94
C ASN A 4 -11.14 -23.53 38.51
N GLY A 5 -12.11 -23.78 37.63
CA GLY A 5 -12.17 -23.19 36.30
C GLY A 5 -12.93 -21.87 36.34
N PHE A 6 -12.22 -20.74 36.27
CA PHE A 6 -12.82 -19.44 36.02
C PHE A 6 -13.28 -19.39 34.55
N GLY A 7 -14.59 -19.40 34.34
CA GLY A 7 -15.21 -19.17 33.05
C GLY A 7 -15.10 -17.70 32.64
N TYR A 8 -14.45 -17.43 31.50
CA TYR A 8 -14.49 -16.12 30.88
C TYR A 8 -15.81 -15.94 30.13
N ILE A 9 -16.48 -14.83 30.47
CA ILE A 9 -17.73 -14.35 29.90
C ILE A 9 -17.54 -14.10 28.40
N LYS A 10 -18.01 -15.06 27.59
CA LYS A 10 -18.22 -14.91 26.14
C LYS A 10 -19.66 -14.45 25.92
N ARG A 11 -19.87 -13.16 25.65
CA ARG A 11 -20.96 -12.61 24.81
C ARG A 11 -20.94 -11.08 24.83
N MET A 12 -21.51 -10.48 23.77
CA MET A 12 -21.54 -9.06 23.38
C MET A 12 -20.31 -8.72 22.51
N PHE A 13 -20.30 -8.87 21.17
CA PHE A 13 -21.31 -8.55 20.17
C PHE A 13 -21.21 -9.52 19.00
N ASP A 14 -22.26 -10.31 18.75
CA ASP A 14 -22.49 -10.97 17.47
C ASP A 14 -23.69 -10.28 16.82
N HIS A 15 -23.40 -9.50 15.78
CA HIS A 15 -24.41 -9.08 14.82
C HIS A 15 -23.89 -9.38 13.41
N LYS A 16 -24.25 -10.58 12.96
CA LYS A 16 -24.55 -10.97 11.58
C LYS A 16 -23.54 -10.57 10.49
N GLY A 17 -22.77 -11.57 10.07
CA GLY A 17 -22.66 -11.87 8.64
C GLY A 17 -21.57 -11.13 7.87
N ASN A 18 -20.36 -11.08 8.39
CA ASN A 18 -19.12 -11.06 7.58
C ASN A 18 -17.99 -11.52 8.50
N GLY A 19 -17.22 -12.55 8.12
CA GLY A 19 -16.18 -13.19 8.94
C GLY A 19 -14.95 -12.32 9.26
N ARG A 20 -15.18 -11.08 9.71
CA ARG A 20 -14.19 -10.05 10.05
C ARG A 20 -14.08 -9.93 11.58
N THR A 21 -13.92 -11.05 12.26
CA THR A 21 -13.72 -11.07 13.70
C THR A 21 -12.24 -10.95 14.00
N VAL A 22 -11.83 -9.88 14.68
CA VAL A 22 -10.51 -9.82 15.32
C VAL A 22 -10.60 -10.69 16.56
N ILE A 23 -9.93 -11.84 16.54
CA ILE A 23 -9.77 -12.69 17.73
C ILE A 23 -8.57 -12.13 18.50
N ILE A 24 -8.84 -11.58 19.68
CA ILE A 24 -7.78 -11.22 20.63
C ILE A 24 -7.68 -12.40 21.59
N ASP A 25 -6.69 -13.27 21.40
CA ASP A 25 -6.31 -14.22 22.43
C ASP A 25 -5.00 -13.78 23.10
N SER A 26 -4.80 -14.21 24.33
CA SER A 26 -3.68 -13.80 25.18
C SER A 26 -2.35 -14.49 24.82
N GLN A 27 -2.26 -15.16 23.66
CA GLN A 27 -1.05 -15.86 23.20
C GLN A 27 -0.66 -15.58 21.73
N ALA A 28 -1.46 -14.85 20.95
CA ALA A 28 -1.16 -14.53 19.55
C ALA A 28 -1.14 -13.01 19.29
N LYS A 29 0.06 -12.50 19.01
CA LYS A 29 0.34 -11.16 18.44
C LYS A 29 -0.71 -10.78 17.40
N TYR A 30 -1.16 -9.51 17.40
CA TYR A 30 -2.06 -8.88 16.42
C TYR A 30 -2.16 -9.63 15.08
N GLN A 31 -3.01 -10.65 15.01
CA GLN A 31 -3.39 -11.24 13.73
C GLN A 31 -4.50 -10.36 13.19
N THR A 32 -4.10 -9.22 12.62
CA THR A 32 -5.00 -8.54 11.71
C THR A 32 -5.17 -9.51 10.54
N THR A 33 -6.40 -9.91 10.23
CA THR A 33 -6.70 -10.44 8.91
C THR A 33 -6.30 -9.35 7.92
N SER A 34 -5.13 -9.48 7.31
CA SER A 34 -4.66 -8.56 6.28
C SER A 34 -5.63 -8.68 5.11
N LEU A 35 -6.22 -7.55 4.72
CA LEU A 35 -7.03 -7.51 3.52
C LEU A 35 -6.05 -7.60 2.33
N PRO A 36 -6.22 -8.58 1.41
CA PRO A 36 -5.37 -8.66 0.23
C PRO A 36 -5.59 -7.42 -0.64
N PHE A 37 -4.57 -7.07 -1.43
CA PHE A 37 -4.71 -6.04 -2.44
C PHE A 37 -5.74 -6.48 -3.48
N TRP A 38 -6.49 -5.52 -4.02
CA TRP A 38 -7.38 -5.80 -5.14
C TRP A 38 -6.57 -6.34 -6.30
N ASN A 39 -6.79 -7.59 -6.71
CA ASN A 39 -5.95 -8.26 -7.70
C ASN A 39 -6.82 -8.79 -8.85
N SER A 40 -6.62 -8.29 -10.08
CA SER A 40 -7.40 -8.72 -11.25
C SER A 40 -6.54 -8.85 -12.51
N ALA A 41 -6.61 -10.03 -13.14
CA ALA A 41 -5.93 -10.32 -14.41
C ALA A 41 -6.73 -9.83 -15.64
N THR A 42 -8.02 -9.54 -15.48
CA THR A 42 -8.93 -9.28 -16.60
C THR A 42 -9.57 -7.89 -16.55
N GLY A 43 -9.40 -7.16 -15.46
CA GLY A 43 -10.01 -5.84 -15.30
C GLY A 43 -9.34 -4.79 -16.19
N THR A 44 -10.11 -4.26 -17.15
CA THR A 44 -9.70 -3.16 -18.04
C THR A 44 -10.58 -1.92 -17.91
N ASN A 45 -11.68 -2.00 -17.13
CA ASN A 45 -12.68 -0.94 -16.97
C ASN A 45 -12.24 0.11 -15.94
N VAL A 46 -11.04 0.68 -16.12
CA VAL A 46 -10.48 1.73 -15.26
C VAL A 46 -10.22 2.96 -16.11
N PRO A 47 -10.53 4.18 -15.63
CA PRO A 47 -10.20 5.41 -16.34
C PRO A 47 -8.71 5.45 -16.71
N ALA A 48 -8.39 5.99 -17.89
CA ALA A 48 -7.01 6.18 -18.29
C ALA A 48 -6.27 7.11 -17.33
N ILE A 49 -5.01 6.80 -17.02
CA ILE A 49 -4.16 7.59 -16.12
C ILE A 49 -2.91 8.00 -16.87
N ASN A 50 -2.58 9.28 -16.87
CA ASN A 50 -1.43 9.85 -17.59
C ASN A 50 -1.36 9.45 -19.08
N GLY A 51 -2.52 9.36 -19.74
CA GLY A 51 -2.63 8.94 -21.15
C GLY A 51 -2.48 7.44 -21.39
N TYR A 52 -2.30 6.63 -20.34
CA TYR A 52 -2.24 5.18 -20.43
C TYR A 52 -3.62 4.54 -20.25
N THR A 53 -4.00 3.64 -21.16
CA THR A 53 -5.23 2.83 -21.07
C THR A 53 -4.90 1.44 -20.57
N PHE A 54 -5.60 1.00 -19.52
CA PHE A 54 -5.37 -0.28 -18.87
C PHE A 54 -5.71 -1.47 -19.77
N VAL A 55 -4.81 -2.44 -19.82
CA VAL A 55 -4.98 -3.73 -20.48
C VAL A 55 -5.07 -4.88 -19.47
N ALA A 56 -5.48 -6.05 -19.95
CA ALA A 56 -5.53 -7.25 -19.12
C ALA A 56 -4.16 -7.53 -18.47
N GLY A 57 -4.17 -7.78 -17.17
CA GLY A 57 -2.98 -7.99 -16.35
C GLY A 57 -2.49 -6.73 -15.61
N ASP A 58 -2.90 -5.52 -15.99
CA ASP A 58 -2.41 -4.29 -15.35
C ASP A 58 -2.86 -4.11 -13.89
N LEU A 59 -3.98 -4.73 -13.52
CA LEU A 59 -4.51 -4.71 -12.16
C LEU A 59 -4.03 -5.92 -11.34
N GLN A 60 -2.98 -6.61 -11.78
CA GLN A 60 -2.33 -7.66 -10.98
C GLN A 60 -1.26 -7.07 -10.06
N HIS A 61 -1.42 -7.28 -8.76
CA HIS A 61 -0.48 -6.83 -7.74
C HIS A 61 0.40 -7.95 -7.18
N TYR A 62 0.12 -9.20 -7.52
CA TYR A 62 0.93 -10.35 -7.12
C TYR A 62 1.45 -11.05 -8.38
N ASN A 63 2.74 -10.89 -8.67
CA ASN A 63 3.31 -11.25 -9.95
C ASN A 63 4.49 -12.21 -9.80
N GLY A 64 4.71 -13.07 -10.80
CA GLY A 64 5.97 -13.77 -11.01
C GLY A 64 6.75 -13.13 -12.18
N VAL A 65 8.03 -13.41 -12.28
CA VAL A 65 8.88 -13.03 -13.43
C VAL A 65 8.45 -13.76 -14.71
N ALA A 66 8.81 -13.27 -15.89
CA ALA A 66 8.38 -13.91 -17.13
C ALA A 66 8.88 -15.36 -17.32
N THR A 67 10.09 -15.69 -16.84
CA THR A 67 10.79 -16.95 -17.15
C THR A 67 11.00 -17.88 -15.95
N GLY A 68 10.61 -17.48 -14.73
CA GLY A 68 10.81 -18.27 -13.51
C GLY A 68 12.26 -18.38 -13.06
N THR A 69 13.11 -17.46 -13.51
CA THR A 69 14.53 -17.36 -13.13
C THR A 69 14.79 -15.97 -12.56
N ILE A 70 15.99 -15.40 -12.75
CA ILE A 70 16.36 -14.05 -12.29
C ILE A 70 15.43 -13.00 -12.95
N PRO A 71 14.98 -11.96 -12.22
CA PRO A 71 14.17 -10.90 -12.81
C PRO A 71 14.94 -10.14 -13.87
N THR A 72 14.25 -9.76 -14.95
CA THR A 72 14.77 -8.81 -15.93
C THR A 72 14.36 -7.38 -15.59
N GLY A 73 15.00 -6.39 -16.22
CA GLY A 73 14.54 -4.99 -16.15
C GLY A 73 13.07 -4.82 -16.55
N THR A 74 12.63 -5.55 -17.57
CA THR A 74 11.23 -5.55 -18.01
C THR A 74 10.30 -6.12 -16.94
N ASP A 75 10.70 -7.16 -16.21
CA ASP A 75 9.92 -7.68 -15.09
C ASP A 75 9.76 -6.63 -13.99
N VAL A 76 10.86 -6.01 -13.57
CA VAL A 76 10.83 -4.97 -12.53
C VAL A 76 10.00 -3.76 -12.99
N ARG A 77 10.11 -3.37 -14.25
CA ARG A 77 9.36 -2.23 -14.78
C ARG A 77 7.86 -2.54 -14.83
N THR A 78 7.48 -3.59 -15.56
CA THR A 78 6.08 -3.82 -15.96
C THR A 78 5.28 -4.62 -14.93
N ARG A 79 5.95 -5.49 -14.15
CA ARG A 79 5.30 -6.39 -13.18
C ARG A 79 5.43 -5.92 -11.73
N LEU A 80 6.14 -4.82 -11.49
CA LEU A 80 6.34 -4.26 -10.16
C LEU A 80 6.11 -2.75 -10.11
N ILE A 81 6.93 -1.94 -10.81
CA ILE A 81 6.86 -0.47 -10.72
C ILE A 81 5.59 0.09 -11.37
N ASP A 82 5.29 -0.30 -12.62
CA ASP A 82 4.16 0.28 -13.36
C ASP A 82 2.83 -0.08 -12.70
N LYS A 83 2.74 -1.25 -12.05
CA LYS A 83 1.57 -1.65 -11.24
C LYS A 83 1.23 -0.65 -10.15
N VAL A 84 2.23 0.06 -9.61
CA VAL A 84 2.04 1.11 -8.59
C VAL A 84 1.84 2.48 -9.26
N ARG A 85 2.58 2.80 -10.33
CA ARG A 85 2.42 4.05 -11.09
C ARG A 85 1.04 4.22 -11.69
N HIS A 86 0.42 3.12 -12.09
CA HIS A 86 -0.96 3.09 -12.56
C HIS A 86 -1.97 3.62 -11.53
N HIS A 87 -1.60 3.72 -10.25
CA HIS A 87 -2.43 4.36 -9.21
C HIS A 87 -2.07 5.84 -9.01
N GLY A 88 -1.32 6.46 -9.92
CA GLY A 88 -0.96 7.88 -9.86
C GLY A 88 0.18 8.23 -8.90
N PHE A 89 0.95 7.22 -8.46
CA PHE A 89 2.15 7.42 -7.65
C PHE A 89 3.37 7.72 -8.52
N ASN A 90 4.09 8.78 -8.15
CA ASN A 90 5.32 9.22 -8.80
C ASN A 90 6.55 8.84 -7.94
N GLN A 91 6.43 8.87 -6.61
CA GLN A 91 7.43 8.31 -5.70
C GLN A 91 7.07 6.88 -5.32
N ILE A 92 8.02 5.98 -5.61
CA ILE A 92 7.88 4.55 -5.39
C ILE A 92 9.17 4.05 -4.75
N GLU A 93 9.04 3.28 -3.69
CA GLU A 93 10.15 2.55 -3.07
C GLU A 93 10.03 1.06 -3.39
N ILE A 94 11.18 0.41 -3.62
CA ILE A 94 11.27 -1.04 -3.78
C ILE A 94 11.94 -1.62 -2.55
N TRP A 95 11.27 -2.56 -1.90
CA TRP A 95 11.74 -3.24 -0.70
C TRP A 95 12.08 -4.68 -1.03
N VAL A 96 13.26 -5.13 -0.62
CA VAL A 96 13.75 -6.51 -0.81
C VAL A 96 14.48 -7.01 0.43
N SER A 97 14.64 -8.33 0.54
CA SER A 97 15.38 -8.95 1.64
C SER A 97 16.83 -8.44 1.72
N PRO A 98 17.45 -8.34 2.91
CA PRO A 98 18.87 -8.03 3.06
C PRO A 98 19.79 -9.07 2.40
N TYR A 99 19.27 -10.28 2.13
CA TYR A 99 20.02 -11.40 1.56
C TYR A 99 19.77 -11.62 0.07
N ASP A 100 18.98 -10.77 -0.57
CA ASP A 100 18.66 -10.89 -1.99
C ASP A 100 19.38 -9.79 -2.77
N TYR A 101 20.16 -10.14 -3.80
CA TYR A 101 20.93 -9.19 -4.61
C TYR A 101 20.45 -9.15 -6.08
N SER A 102 19.28 -9.74 -6.36
CA SER A 102 18.80 -9.95 -7.72
C SER A 102 18.57 -8.64 -8.47
N LEU A 103 18.17 -7.58 -7.77
CA LEU A 103 17.95 -6.26 -8.39
C LEU A 103 19.26 -5.51 -8.63
N GLU A 104 20.26 -5.67 -7.76
CA GLU A 104 21.59 -5.09 -7.96
C GLU A 104 22.34 -5.72 -9.13
N ALA A 105 22.01 -6.98 -9.47
CA ALA A 105 22.57 -7.69 -10.61
C ALA A 105 22.01 -7.24 -11.98
N LEU A 106 21.07 -6.29 -12.02
CA LEU A 106 20.48 -5.77 -13.26
C LEU A 106 21.43 -4.82 -13.99
N THR A 107 22.37 -5.38 -14.75
CA THR A 107 23.36 -4.64 -15.54
C THR A 107 22.73 -3.58 -16.44
N GLY A 108 23.25 -2.34 -16.36
CA GLY A 108 22.78 -1.21 -17.16
C GLY A 108 21.49 -0.56 -16.69
N ILE A 109 20.87 -1.08 -15.61
CA ILE A 109 19.61 -0.58 -15.05
C ILE A 109 19.79 -0.20 -13.58
N PHE A 110 20.43 -1.08 -12.80
CA PHE A 110 20.77 -0.78 -11.42
C PHE A 110 21.85 0.30 -11.38
N VAL A 111 21.62 1.29 -10.52
CA VAL A 111 22.59 2.34 -10.24
C VAL A 111 22.87 2.36 -8.74
N PRO A 112 24.10 2.05 -8.30
CA PRO A 112 24.47 2.06 -6.89
C PRO A 112 24.24 3.41 -6.23
N ALA A 113 23.89 3.39 -4.94
CA ALA A 113 23.68 4.58 -4.13
C ALA A 113 24.96 5.43 -3.96
N ASP A 114 26.12 4.79 -3.88
CA ASP A 114 27.37 5.45 -3.53
C ASP A 114 27.72 6.61 -4.48
N ASN A 115 28.14 7.75 -3.91
CA ASN A 115 28.55 8.99 -4.60
C ASN A 115 27.51 9.68 -5.50
N GLN A 116 26.23 9.34 -5.40
CA GLN A 116 25.17 10.10 -6.06
C GLN A 116 24.77 11.34 -5.24
N ILE A 117 25.53 12.43 -5.36
CA ILE A 117 25.22 13.73 -4.75
C ILE A 117 24.04 14.37 -5.53
N GLY A 118 22.94 14.73 -4.87
CA GLY A 118 21.82 15.46 -5.49
C GLY A 118 20.71 14.63 -6.15
N ARG A 119 20.62 13.34 -5.79
CA ARG A 119 19.73 12.27 -6.31
C ARG A 119 18.40 12.68 -6.97
N SER A 120 18.49 12.97 -8.27
CA SER A 120 17.44 12.80 -9.26
C SER A 120 18.10 12.18 -10.50
N LEU A 121 18.24 10.86 -10.53
CA LEU A 121 18.54 10.20 -11.80
C LEU A 121 17.30 10.29 -12.68
N MET A 122 17.50 10.71 -13.94
CA MET A 122 16.50 11.02 -14.96
C MET A 122 15.28 11.87 -14.54
N THR A 123 15.49 13.19 -14.49
CA THR A 123 14.52 14.12 -15.10
C THR A 123 15.16 14.62 -16.40
N ALA A 124 15.19 13.79 -17.45
CA ALA A 124 15.92 14.15 -18.68
C ALA A 124 15.17 15.18 -19.55
N THR A 125 13.86 15.39 -19.36
CA THR A 125 13.08 16.33 -20.20
C THR A 125 11.82 16.91 -19.54
N GLY A 126 11.50 16.59 -18.28
CA GLY A 126 10.28 17.04 -17.62
C GLY A 126 10.52 18.21 -16.66
N THR A 127 9.60 19.17 -16.58
CA THR A 127 9.56 20.12 -15.47
C THR A 127 9.25 19.33 -14.18
N ALA A 128 10.22 19.18 -13.28
CA ALA A 128 9.98 18.54 -11.99
C ALA A 128 9.06 19.45 -11.14
N THR A 129 7.76 19.14 -11.12
CA THR A 129 6.74 19.90 -10.36
C THR A 129 6.82 19.57 -8.88
N ASN A 130 7.89 19.99 -8.20
CA ASN A 130 8.12 19.76 -6.76
C ASN A 130 8.17 18.28 -6.34
N GLU A 131 8.40 17.36 -7.26
CA GLU A 131 8.53 15.92 -6.99
C GLU A 131 9.91 15.60 -6.43
N ARG A 132 10.17 16.06 -5.20
CA ARG A 132 11.42 15.73 -4.51
C ARG A 132 11.23 14.39 -3.81
N MET A 133 11.98 13.39 -4.25
CA MET A 133 12.10 12.12 -3.52
C MET A 133 12.41 12.41 -2.05
N ARG A 134 11.74 11.70 -1.14
CA ARG A 134 11.96 11.92 0.30
C ARG A 134 13.44 11.74 0.65
N PRO A 135 13.95 12.48 1.65
CA PRO A 135 15.27 12.21 2.18
C PRO A 135 15.29 10.78 2.76
N PHE A 136 16.32 10.02 2.42
CA PHE A 136 16.58 8.72 3.03
C PHE A 136 17.55 8.87 4.19
N SER A 137 17.23 8.21 5.29
CA SER A 137 18.15 8.07 6.42
C SER A 137 19.28 7.10 6.03
N PRO A 138 20.52 7.33 6.50
CA PRO A 138 21.62 6.36 6.36
C PRO A 138 21.28 4.95 6.89
N TRP A 139 20.29 4.84 7.78
CA TRP A 139 19.88 3.58 8.42
C TRP A 139 18.75 2.84 7.70
N GLU A 140 18.24 3.38 6.59
CA GLU A 140 17.20 2.72 5.80
C GLU A 140 17.76 1.68 4.80
N ASN A 141 19.04 1.32 4.92
CA ASN A 141 19.72 0.31 4.09
C ASN A 141 19.45 0.49 2.58
N LEU A 142 19.53 1.73 2.10
CA LEU A 142 19.39 2.07 0.70
C LEU A 142 20.64 1.64 -0.08
N VAL A 143 20.48 0.74 -1.04
CA VAL A 143 21.60 0.19 -1.82
C VAL A 143 21.77 0.83 -3.20
N GLY A 144 20.71 1.40 -3.75
CA GLY A 144 20.75 2.01 -5.08
C GLY A 144 19.36 2.18 -5.67
N PHE A 145 19.30 2.26 -6.99
CA PHE A 145 18.09 2.60 -7.74
C PHE A 145 17.92 1.71 -8.97
N VAL A 146 16.66 1.44 -9.33
CA VAL A 146 16.27 0.92 -10.65
C VAL A 146 15.11 1.76 -11.16
N TYR A 147 15.21 2.30 -12.37
CA TYR A 147 14.21 3.21 -12.95
C TYR A 147 13.79 4.35 -12.00
N ASN A 148 14.78 4.95 -11.32
CA ASN A 148 14.61 6.01 -10.32
C ASN A 148 13.79 5.62 -9.08
N CYS A 149 13.54 4.33 -8.87
CA CYS A 149 12.90 3.81 -7.67
C CYS A 149 14.01 3.31 -6.73
N PRO A 150 14.16 3.88 -5.52
CA PRO A 150 15.14 3.42 -4.53
C PRO A 150 14.87 1.99 -4.09
N ILE A 151 15.95 1.22 -3.94
CA ILE A 151 15.94 -0.15 -3.41
C ILE A 151 16.39 -0.11 -1.95
N ILE A 152 15.51 -0.55 -1.06
CA ILE A 152 15.69 -0.61 0.39
C ILE A 152 15.78 -2.06 0.83
N LYS A 153 16.84 -2.39 1.58
CA LYS A 153 17.00 -3.72 2.19
C LYS A 153 16.29 -3.77 3.54
N THR A 154 15.33 -4.69 3.67
CA THR A 154 14.51 -4.80 4.88
C THR A 154 14.16 -6.26 5.19
N PRO A 155 14.23 -6.68 6.47
CA PRO A 155 13.97 -8.06 6.88
C PRO A 155 12.50 -8.47 6.74
N ILE A 156 11.59 -7.53 6.46
CA ILE A 156 10.15 -7.83 6.31
C ILE A 156 9.81 -8.46 4.97
N VAL A 157 10.70 -8.37 3.97
CA VAL A 157 10.51 -8.99 2.66
C VAL A 157 11.31 -10.29 2.62
N PRO A 158 10.67 -11.44 2.37
CA PRO A 158 11.36 -12.73 2.23
C PRO A 158 12.33 -12.74 1.03
N PRO A 159 13.41 -13.54 1.06
CA PRO A 159 14.27 -13.74 -0.09
C PRO A 159 13.50 -14.22 -1.32
N ASN A 160 13.92 -13.80 -2.52
CA ASN A 160 13.27 -14.00 -3.80
C ASN A 160 11.96 -13.23 -4.00
N TYR A 161 11.65 -12.27 -3.12
CA TYR A 161 10.50 -11.38 -3.29
C TYR A 161 10.96 -9.92 -3.30
N ALA A 162 10.24 -9.12 -4.08
CA ALA A 162 10.34 -7.67 -4.06
C ALA A 162 8.95 -7.06 -3.91
N ILE A 163 8.87 -5.94 -3.19
CA ILE A 163 7.64 -5.17 -3.02
C ILE A 163 7.90 -3.76 -3.54
N ALA A 164 7.03 -3.23 -4.39
CA ALA A 164 6.99 -1.80 -4.72
C ALA A 164 5.86 -1.14 -3.95
N VAL A 165 6.13 -0.01 -3.31
CA VAL A 165 5.18 0.74 -2.51
C VAL A 165 5.15 2.19 -3.00
N GLY A 166 3.97 2.72 -3.27
CA GLY A 166 3.78 4.14 -3.53
C GLY A 166 3.91 4.95 -2.25
N THR A 167 4.83 5.91 -2.19
CA THR A 167 5.19 6.64 -0.95
C THR A 167 4.95 8.15 -0.99
N ASP A 168 4.28 8.64 -2.04
CA ASP A 168 3.91 10.06 -2.15
C ASP A 168 3.00 10.54 -0.99
N GLY A 169 3.26 11.76 -0.48
CA GLY A 169 2.52 12.37 0.66
C GLY A 169 1.77 13.69 0.35
N GLY A 170 1.49 14.00 -0.92
CA GLY A 170 0.89 15.28 -1.33
C GLY A 170 -0.61 15.45 -1.02
N ALA A 171 -1.12 16.68 -1.14
CA ALA A 171 -2.56 16.94 -1.15
C ALA A 171 -3.22 16.11 -2.28
N LEU A 172 -4.32 15.41 -1.97
CA LEU A 172 -4.95 14.32 -2.77
C LEU A 172 -4.37 12.91 -2.59
N LYS A 173 -3.26 12.74 -1.86
CA LYS A 173 -2.63 11.43 -1.60
C LYS A 173 -2.61 11.02 -0.12
N ALA A 174 -3.03 11.93 0.78
CA ALA A 174 -3.25 11.62 2.18
C ALA A 174 -4.30 10.50 2.35
N PRO A 175 -4.10 9.49 3.21
CA PRO A 175 -4.91 8.29 3.23
C PRO A 175 -6.38 8.55 3.60
N PHE A 176 -6.67 9.66 4.28
CA PHE A 176 -8.02 10.05 4.66
C PHE A 176 -8.34 11.49 4.23
N LEU A 177 -9.52 11.68 3.64
CA LEU A 177 -10.19 12.96 3.58
C LEU A 177 -11.19 13.06 4.71
N SER A 178 -11.21 14.20 5.38
CA SER A 178 -12.42 14.65 6.05
C SER A 178 -13.44 15.04 4.97
N ARG A 179 -14.65 14.49 5.06
CA ARG A 179 -15.75 14.80 4.14
C ARG A 179 -16.93 15.35 4.92
N GLN A 180 -17.45 16.46 4.41
CA GLN A 180 -18.76 16.99 4.77
C GLN A 180 -19.86 16.10 4.13
N HIS A 181 -20.98 15.92 4.84
CA HIS A 181 -22.04 15.01 4.42
C HIS A 181 -22.59 15.41 3.02
N PRO A 182 -22.83 14.47 2.07
CA PRO A 182 -23.25 14.83 0.70
C PRO A 182 -24.62 15.52 0.64
N ILE A 183 -25.49 15.29 1.62
CA ILE A 183 -26.76 15.98 1.77
C ILE A 183 -26.54 17.30 2.49
N ALA A 184 -26.79 18.44 1.82
CA ALA A 184 -26.56 19.79 2.32
C ALA A 184 -27.20 20.06 3.70
N SER A 185 -28.38 19.50 3.94
CA SER A 185 -29.10 19.66 5.22
C SER A 185 -28.51 18.89 6.39
N LEU A 186 -27.47 18.08 6.18
CA LEU A 186 -26.77 17.28 7.21
C LEU A 186 -25.32 17.72 7.39
N GLN A 187 -24.96 18.88 6.84
CA GLN A 187 -23.62 19.43 6.89
C GLN A 187 -23.43 20.37 8.10
N GLY A 188 -22.21 20.41 8.64
CA GLY A 188 -21.84 21.28 9.75
C GLY A 188 -22.35 20.80 11.12
N LEU A 189 -22.17 21.64 12.13
CA LEU A 189 -22.67 21.41 13.48
C LEU A 189 -24.19 21.50 13.50
N GLN A 190 -24.88 20.40 13.85
CA GLN A 190 -26.34 20.31 13.84
C GLN A 190 -26.87 20.19 15.26
N THR A 191 -28.03 20.78 15.53
CA THR A 191 -28.76 20.50 16.77
C THR A 191 -29.52 19.19 16.62
N GLU A 192 -29.27 18.23 17.52
CA GLU A 192 -30.01 16.97 17.51
C GLU A 192 -31.45 17.25 17.98
N VAL A 193 -32.43 17.06 17.10
CA VAL A 193 -33.83 17.38 17.39
C VAL A 193 -34.42 16.28 18.26
N LYS A 194 -34.42 16.50 19.57
CA LYS A 194 -35.08 15.65 20.56
C LYS A 194 -36.52 16.10 20.82
N SER A 195 -36.82 17.38 20.56
CA SER A 195 -38.11 18.02 20.78
C SER A 195 -38.39 19.09 19.72
N ASN A 196 -39.68 19.35 19.46
CA ASN A 196 -40.13 20.46 18.62
C ASN A 196 -39.87 21.84 19.27
N PHE A 197 -39.49 21.86 20.55
CA PHE A 197 -39.14 23.07 21.28
C PHE A 197 -37.61 23.31 21.19
N PRO A 198 -37.15 24.38 20.49
CA PRO A 198 -35.73 24.56 20.18
C PRO A 198 -34.80 24.67 21.40
N LEU A 199 -35.33 25.12 22.55
CA LEU A 199 -34.54 25.28 23.78
C LEU A 199 -34.32 23.96 24.56
N GLU A 200 -35.01 22.88 24.16
CA GLU A 200 -34.85 21.55 24.76
C GLU A 200 -33.82 20.69 24.01
N ASN A 201 -33.35 21.14 22.84
CA ASN A 201 -32.32 20.47 22.06
C ASN A 201 -30.94 20.89 22.58
N THR A 202 -30.47 20.19 23.62
CA THR A 202 -29.25 20.54 24.38
C THR A 202 -27.95 19.99 23.81
N ILE A 203 -28.03 19.14 22.78
CA ILE A 203 -26.87 18.46 22.20
C ILE A 203 -26.73 18.89 20.75
N MET A 204 -25.53 19.37 20.41
CA MET A 204 -25.14 19.57 19.02
C MET A 204 -24.29 18.37 18.58
N THR A 205 -24.62 17.81 17.43
CA THR A 205 -23.91 16.71 16.79
C THR A 205 -23.27 17.21 15.49
N GLU A 206 -21.97 16.98 15.33
CA GLU A 206 -21.27 17.22 14.08
C GLU A 206 -20.90 15.87 13.44
N GLY A 207 -21.43 15.61 12.25
CA GLY A 207 -21.14 14.39 11.51
C GLY A 207 -19.84 14.53 10.73
N PHE A 208 -18.70 14.20 11.35
CA PHE A 208 -17.43 14.08 10.63
C PHE A 208 -17.28 12.68 10.01
N GLY A 209 -17.22 12.63 8.68
CA GLY A 209 -16.87 11.41 7.95
C GLY A 209 -15.41 11.41 7.55
N TYR A 210 -14.66 10.36 7.89
CA TYR A 210 -13.37 10.08 7.26
C TYR A 210 -13.59 9.06 6.16
N ALA A 211 -13.15 9.39 4.94
CA ALA A 211 -13.16 8.46 3.82
C ALA A 211 -11.74 8.28 3.29
N PRO A 212 -11.36 7.09 2.80
CA PRO A 212 -10.10 6.94 2.11
C PRO A 212 -10.04 7.89 0.91
N ASN A 213 -9.09 8.84 0.90
CA ASN A 213 -8.90 9.72 -0.26
C ASN A 213 -8.29 8.95 -1.42
N HIS A 214 -7.25 8.19 -1.05
CA HIS A 214 -6.40 7.45 -1.94
C HIS A 214 -6.03 6.17 -1.23
N ARG A 215 -6.36 5.02 -1.84
CA ARG A 215 -5.89 3.74 -1.33
C ARG A 215 -4.42 3.64 -1.74
N GLY A 216 -3.54 3.35 -0.80
CA GLY A 216 -2.12 3.10 -1.12
C GLY A 216 -1.99 2.07 -2.24
N ALA A 217 -0.90 2.12 -3.00
CA ALA A 217 -0.64 1.15 -4.06
C ALA A 217 0.62 0.36 -3.74
N VAL A 218 0.51 -0.97 -3.84
CA VAL A 218 1.59 -1.90 -3.57
C VAL A 218 1.52 -3.02 -4.58
N ALA A 219 2.67 -3.39 -5.15
CA ALA A 219 2.80 -4.59 -5.96
C ALA A 219 3.92 -5.48 -5.44
N VAL A 220 3.79 -6.78 -5.65
CA VAL A 220 4.72 -7.81 -5.23
C VAL A 220 5.18 -8.59 -6.46
N LEU A 221 6.48 -8.82 -6.54
CA LEU A 221 7.12 -9.64 -7.56
C LEU A 221 7.86 -10.80 -6.88
N GLN A 222 7.48 -12.03 -7.19
CA GLN A 222 8.30 -13.20 -6.93
C GLN A 222 9.38 -13.28 -8.02
N MET A 223 10.62 -13.06 -7.61
CA MET A 223 11.77 -12.86 -8.48
C MET A 223 12.37 -14.16 -9.02
N ASN A 224 11.82 -15.33 -8.67
CA ASN A 224 12.37 -16.65 -9.05
C ASN A 224 11.31 -17.64 -9.54
N SER A 225 10.11 -17.17 -9.90
CA SER A 225 9.00 -18.03 -10.35
C SER A 225 8.13 -17.29 -11.35
N THR A 226 7.53 -18.02 -12.29
CA THR A 226 6.55 -17.45 -13.23
C THR A 226 5.21 -17.13 -12.61
N THR A 227 4.92 -17.74 -11.46
CA THR A 227 3.67 -17.57 -10.74
C THR A 227 3.97 -17.18 -9.30
N TYR A 228 3.26 -16.16 -8.82
CA TYR A 228 3.36 -15.76 -7.42
C TYR A 228 2.83 -16.85 -6.50
N THR A 229 3.61 -17.14 -5.46
CA THR A 229 3.24 -17.99 -4.33
C THR A 229 3.37 -17.18 -3.06
N VAL A 230 2.39 -17.31 -2.15
CA VAL A 230 2.43 -16.63 -0.86
C VAL A 230 3.64 -17.18 -0.07
N PRO A 231 4.56 -16.31 0.39
CA PRO A 231 5.68 -16.75 1.20
C PRO A 231 5.21 -17.44 2.48
N THR A 232 5.83 -18.56 2.82
CA THR A 232 5.63 -19.21 4.12
C THR A 232 6.54 -18.52 5.15
N ILE A 233 5.97 -18.12 6.29
CA ILE A 233 6.76 -17.63 7.41
C ILE A 233 7.43 -18.86 8.03
N VAL A 234 8.76 -18.87 8.05
CA VAL A 234 9.56 -19.88 8.75
C VAL A 234 9.94 -19.38 10.13
#